data_AF-A0AAN0VH52-F1
#
_entry.id   AF-A0AAN0VH52-F1
#
_cell.length_a   1.000
_cell.length_b   1.000
_cell.length_c   1.000
_cell.angle_alpha   90.00
_cell.angle_beta   90.00
_cell.angle_gamma   90.00
#
_symmetry.space_group_name_H-M   'P 1'
#
loop_
_entity.id
_entity.type
_entity.pdbx_description
1 polymer ?
#
loop_
_entity_poly.entity_id
_entity_poly.type
_entity_poly.pdbx_seq_one_letter_code
_entity_poly.pdbx_strand_id
1 'polypeptide(L)' 'MKYIDEVCSVLSDEVERRYLRTRDAWQMLSDEVSAADEATPEQTKKAEQAHKDYIRASKEYLAIAFKKRFLER' A
#
# COMPACT_ATOMS: atom_id res chain seq x y z
N MET A 1 16.55 -15.95 -17.10
CA MET A 1 15.26 -16.57 -16.71
C MET A 1 14.23 -16.21 -17.78
N LYS A 2 13.48 -17.19 -18.31
CA LYS A 2 12.68 -17.01 -19.55
C LYS A 2 11.56 -15.96 -19.48
N TYR A 3 10.96 -15.74 -18.31
CA TYR A 3 9.78 -14.88 -18.13
C TYR A 3 10.01 -13.74 -17.13
N ILE A 4 11.26 -13.34 -16.90
CA ILE A 4 11.56 -12.40 -15.81
C ILE A 4 10.94 -11.02 -16.03
N ASP A 5 11.00 -10.51 -17.26
CA ASP A 5 10.47 -9.18 -17.57
C ASP A 5 8.94 -9.14 -17.44
N GLU A 6 8.26 -10.19 -17.91
CA GLU A 6 6.81 -10.36 -17.76
C GLU A 6 6.42 -10.40 -16.28
N VAL A 7 7.08 -11.25 -15.47
CA VAL A 7 6.79 -11.37 -14.05
C VAL A 7 7.10 -10.06 -13.31
N CYS A 8 8.21 -9.39 -13.64
CA CYS A 8 8.54 -8.09 -13.06
C CYS A 8 7.49 -7.03 -13.40
N SER A 9 6.96 -7.01 -14.62
CA SER A 9 5.88 -6.09 -15.02
C SER A 9 4.61 -6.35 -14.22
N VAL A 10 4.14 -7.61 -14.20
CA VAL A 10 2.91 -8.01 -13.49
C VAL A 10 3.01 -7.69 -12.00
N LEU A 11 4.13 -8.03 -11.37
CA LEU A 11 4.32 -7.77 -9.94
C LEU A 11 4.43 -6.28 -9.64
N SER A 12 5.10 -5.48 -10.49
CA SER A 12 5.21 -4.03 -10.31
C SER A 12 3.84 -3.37 -10.34
N ASP A 13 3.03 -3.69 -11.34
CA ASP A 13 1.68 -3.13 -11.50
C ASP A 13 0.77 -3.49 -10.32
N GLU A 14 0.81 -4.75 -9.87
CA GLU A 14 -0.03 -5.22 -8.77
C GLU A 14 0.34 -4.55 -7.45
N VAL A 15 1.62 -4.46 -7.11
CA VAL A 15 2.03 -3.81 -5.86
C VAL A 15 1.84 -2.30 -5.90
N GLU A 16 1.97 -1.66 -7.05
CA GLU A 16 1.67 -0.22 -7.22
C GLU A 16 0.19 0.06 -6.97
N ARG A 17 -0.71 -0.69 -7.62
CA ARG A 17 -2.16 -0.56 -7.39
C ARG A 17 -2.52 -0.83 -5.93
N ARG A 18 -1.92 -1.83 -5.31
CA ARG A 18 -2.15 -2.14 -3.89
C ARG A 18 -1.68 -1.01 -2.98
N TYR A 19 -0.49 -0.48 -3.22
CA TYR A 19 0.04 0.68 -2.50
C TYR A 19 -0.93 1.87 -2.59
N LEU A 20 -1.33 2.26 -3.81
CA LEU A 20 -2.23 3.39 -4.03
C LEU A 20 -3.58 3.19 -3.33
N ARG A 21 -4.22 2.02 -3.48
CA ARG A 21 -5.50 1.72 -2.82
C ARG A 21 -5.41 1.82 -1.29
N THR A 22 -4.36 1.25 -0.70
CA THR A 22 -4.19 1.28 0.76
C THR A 22 -3.83 2.67 1.29
N ARG A 23 -3.06 3.46 0.52
CA ARG A 23 -2.79 4.88 0.82
C ARG A 23 -4.08 5.68 0.82
N ASP A 24 -4.88 5.55 -0.23
CA ASP A 24 -6.12 6.33 -0.39
C ASP A 24 -7.14 5.94 0.69
N ALA A 25 -7.27 4.64 0.99
CA ALA A 25 -8.13 4.17 2.07
C ALA A 25 -7.69 4.68 3.45
N TRP A 26 -6.38 4.67 3.74
CA TRP A 26 -5.85 5.22 4.98
C TRP A 26 -6.09 6.73 5.06
N GLN A 27 -5.83 7.47 3.98
CA GLN A 27 -6.06 8.91 3.92
C GLN A 27 -7.51 9.24 4.21
N MET A 28 -8.45 8.59 3.51
CA MET A 28 -9.89 8.79 3.72
C MET A 28 -10.30 8.55 5.18
N LEU A 29 -9.91 7.41 5.77
CA LEU A 29 -10.28 7.10 7.15
C LEU A 29 -9.59 8.02 8.17
N SER A 30 -8.37 8.47 7.87
CA SER A 30 -7.66 9.44 8.71
C SER A 30 -8.34 10.81 8.67
N ASP A 31 -8.82 11.23 7.50
CA ASP A 31 -9.56 12.48 7.32
C ASP A 31 -10.93 12.40 8.03
N GLU A 32 -11.63 11.27 7.93
CA GLU A 32 -12.89 11.02 8.65
C GLU A 32 -12.72 11.11 10.18
N VAL A 33 -11.66 10.49 10.72
CA VAL A 33 -11.35 10.56 12.16
C VAL A 33 -10.96 11.97 12.58
N SER A 34 -10.23 12.70 11.73
CA SER A 34 -9.78 14.07 12.06
C SER A 34 -10.90 15.11 11.96
N ALA A 35 -11.90 14.87 11.12
CA ALA A 35 -13.06 15.75 10.95
C ALA A 35 -14.17 15.51 11.98
N ALA A 36 -14.13 14.39 12.72
CA ALA A 36 -15.12 14.08 13.75
C ALA A 36 -14.81 14.83 15.05
N ASP A 37 -15.83 15.49 15.63
CA ASP A 37 -15.72 16.13 16.96
C ASP A 37 -15.32 15.13 18.06
N GLU A 38 -15.87 13.91 18.01
CA GLU A 38 -15.40 12.74 18.76
C GLU A 38 -15.42 11.50 17.86
N ALA A 39 -14.24 10.96 17.57
CA ALA A 39 -14.11 9.71 16.82
C ALA A 39 -14.53 8.51 17.67
N THR A 40 -15.40 7.66 17.14
CA THR A 40 -15.80 6.41 17.80
C THR A 40 -14.62 5.42 17.88
N PRO A 41 -14.58 4.54 18.89
CA PRO A 41 -13.56 3.49 18.99
C PRO A 41 -13.47 2.62 17.73
N GLU A 42 -14.61 2.34 17.09
CA GLU A 42 -14.67 1.61 15.83
C GLU A 42 -14.01 2.36 14.67
N GLN A 43 -14.22 3.68 14.56
CA GLN A 43 -13.57 4.51 13.53
C GLN A 43 -12.05 4.54 13.73
N THR A 44 -11.60 4.78 14.97
CA THR A 44 -10.18 4.77 15.32
C THR A 44 -9.53 3.42 14.99
N LYS A 45 -10.19 2.31 15.34
CA LYS A 45 -9.72 0.96 15.03
C LYS A 45 -9.62 0.70 13.52
N LYS A 46 -10.58 1.20 12.73
CA LYS A 46 -10.54 1.10 11.25
C LYS A 46 -9.39 1.91 10.66
N ALA A 47 -9.19 3.15 11.12
CA ALA A 47 -8.08 3.99 10.67
C ALA A 47 -6.71 3.38 11.02
N GLU A 48 -6.56 2.83 12.23
CA GLU A 48 -5.35 2.11 12.63
C GLU A 48 -5.08 0.87 11.77
N GLN A 49 -6.14 0.11 11.44
CA GLN A 49 -6.02 -1.06 10.59
C GLN A 49 -5.60 -0.65 9.17
N ALA A 50 -6.22 0.38 8.60
CA ALA A 50 -5.85 0.91 7.30
C ALA A 50 -4.40 1.43 7.27
N HIS A 51 -3.94 2.08 8.34
CA HIS A 51 -2.54 2.47 8.47
C HIS A 51 -1.60 1.25 8.45
N LYS A 52 -1.91 0.16 9.17
CA LYS A 52 -1.12 -1.08 9.15
C LYS A 52 -1.08 -1.70 7.74
N ASP A 53 -2.20 -1.68 7.04
CA ASP A 53 -2.31 -2.23 5.68
C ASP A 53 -1.53 -1.38 4.67
N TYR A 54 -1.58 -0.05 4.80
CA TYR A 54 -0.75 0.88 4.04
C TYR A 54 0.75 0.64 4.25
N ILE A 55 1.20 0.47 5.50
CA ILE A 55 2.60 0.18 5.81
C ILE A 55 3.02 -1.17 5.22
N ARG A 56 2.16 -2.19 5.25
CA ARG A 56 2.44 -3.50 4.62
C ARG A 56 2.61 -3.36 3.11
N ALA A 57 1.66 -2.70 2.44
CA ALA A 57 1.71 -2.49 0.99
C ALA A 57 2.94 -1.65 0.58
N SER A 58 3.31 -0.66 1.38
CA SER A 58 4.52 0.16 1.17
C SER A 58 5.80 -0.68 1.19
N LYS A 59 5.91 -1.62 2.14
CA LYS A 59 7.06 -2.55 2.22
C LYS A 59 7.10 -3.51 1.03
N GLU A 60 5.95 -4.04 0.62
CA GLU A 60 5.83 -4.91 -0.55
C GLU A 60 6.24 -4.17 -1.84
N TYR A 61 5.74 -2.94 -2.01
CA TYR A 61 6.09 -2.08 -3.14
C TYR A 61 7.61 -1.85 -3.22
N LEU A 62 8.23 -1.43 -2.11
CA LEU A 62 9.68 -1.23 -2.05
C LEU A 62 10.44 -2.52 -2.38
N ALA A 63 10.02 -3.67 -1.84
CA ALA A 63 10.70 -4.94 -2.08
C ALA A 63 10.70 -5.32 -3.57
N ILE A 64 9.58 -5.13 -4.27
CA ILE A 64 9.50 -5.39 -5.71
C ILE A 64 10.29 -4.35 -6.51
N ALA A 65 10.17 -3.06 -6.18
CA ALA A 65 10.91 -1.99 -6.85
C ALA A 65 12.44 -2.21 -6.75
N PHE A 66 12.94 -2.56 -5.56
CA PHE A 66 14.36 -2.89 -5.37
C PHE A 66 14.78 -4.13 -6.17
N LYS A 67 13.98 -5.20 -6.15
CA LYS A 67 14.28 -6.42 -6.93
C LYS A 67 14.30 -6.15 -8.43
N LYS A 68 13.32 -5.42 -8.95
CA LYS A 68 13.27 -5.02 -10.37
C LYS A 68 14.51 -4.22 -10.75
N ARG A 69 14.83 -3.17 -9.98
CA ARG A 69 16.03 -2.34 -10.21
C ARG A 69 17.34 -3.12 -10.12
N PHE A 70 17.41 -4.16 -9.29
CA PHE A 70 18.58 -5.04 -9.20
C PHE A 70 18.73 -5.95 -10.43
N LEU A 71 17.61 -6.33 -11.05
CA LEU A 71 17.56 -7.20 -12.22
C LEU A 71 17.79 -6.44 -13.55
N GLU A 72 17.45 -5.16 -13.59
CA GLU A 72 17.77 -4.22 -14.67
C GLU A 72 19.28 -3.92 -14.65
N ARG A 73 20.08 -4.79 -15.28
CA ARG A 73 21.53 -4.58 -15.53
C ARG A 73 21.77 -4.06 -16.93
#